data_AF-A0A7S2MPC5-F1
#
_entry.id   AF-A0A7S2MPC5-F1
#
_cell.length_a   1.000
_cell.length_b   1.000
_cell.length_c   1.000
_cell.angle_alpha   90.00
_cell.angle_beta   90.00
_cell.angle_gamma   90.00
#
_symmetry.space_group_name_H-M   'P 1'
#
loop_
_entity.id
_entity.type
_entity.pdbx_description
1 polymer ?
#
loop_
_entity_poly.entity_id
_entity_poly.type
_entity_poly.pdbx_seq_one_letter_code
_entity_poly.pdbx_strand_id
1 'polypeptide(L)'
;MAWCGRHTKVSAPDSATAPKAVIRDVRSASEASAGSGVRFSPASRHGRRNGRSSRSTDGDSSDESAGEEPLSRLTDDLTWVEEDGGEVVGKKSSMASAIVSGRTIKRSMTAATLAKGVPAHPIEEAKETCHRVQVLFDDGWSDFAEAEGKLICDELAKGNETFELKLRGHKYKFDLSSPDEATQMNVKSGKRRRIRILDAPHLEDDESTSGASREEVELQKQLGPQSKRGDASQKAIAKYLQDDKHAWQCFEFFERNEAKYCGEWAVFYHSFSFAALIYEVHAAVASVLFRFRSQYASLPRILVHEFLSIPDAPTLMHRFETVFAHSKRDHNPAFRKVAISAMCSLAATGPEACTARIFVSGYSCKDVSFRSVLESVLETCYVPKKKIVALATQIIKCSEKHGLDVSQFGGKPCQSGKAGHLLQVFIKRSLVDHLVYAAEPYGPVDQPRMPLSGSVNSGESQIRGQVRIVCNPKHFMQANMVRMFVQSADPTFHKNRVAFQKELCGLIQELAAPELRERAAQGIYGGDSAGMVDG
;
A
#
# COMPACT_ATOMS: atom_id res chain seq x y z
N MET A 1 32.07 -29.11 -31.77
CA MET A 1 32.44 -28.00 -32.66
C MET A 1 32.96 -26.88 -31.77
N ALA A 2 34.24 -26.56 -31.90
CA ALA A 2 34.91 -25.53 -31.14
C ALA A 2 34.63 -24.15 -31.75
N TRP A 3 34.44 -23.13 -30.92
CA TRP A 3 34.79 -21.77 -31.31
C TRP A 3 35.27 -20.94 -30.12
N CYS A 4 36.36 -20.25 -30.37
CA CYS A 4 37.26 -19.57 -29.45
C CYS A 4 37.49 -18.18 -30.06
N GLY A 5 37.42 -17.10 -29.28
CA GLY A 5 37.74 -15.75 -29.77
C GLY A 5 37.83 -14.76 -28.61
N ARG A 6 39.02 -14.61 -28.01
CA ARG A 6 40.05 -13.57 -28.26
C ARG A 6 39.67 -12.17 -27.74
N HIS A 7 40.29 -11.85 -26.60
CA HIS A 7 40.43 -10.50 -26.04
C HIS A 7 41.21 -9.58 -26.98
N THR A 8 40.72 -8.35 -27.15
CA THR A 8 41.51 -7.20 -27.62
C THR A 8 41.52 -6.13 -26.52
N LYS A 9 42.74 -5.77 -26.08
CA LYS A 9 43.01 -4.59 -25.27
C LYS A 9 42.87 -3.36 -26.17
N VAL A 10 42.12 -2.36 -25.72
CA VAL A 10 42.10 -1.02 -26.32
C VAL A 10 42.72 -0.05 -25.32
N SER A 11 43.75 0.64 -25.78
CA SER A 11 44.51 1.69 -25.12
C SER A 11 43.66 2.97 -24.95
N ALA A 12 43.81 3.64 -23.81
CA ALA A 12 43.25 4.96 -23.57
C ALA A 12 44.06 6.06 -24.30
N PRO A 13 43.42 7.11 -24.83
CA PRO A 13 44.10 8.33 -25.22
C PRO A 13 44.06 9.40 -24.12
N ASP A 14 45.11 10.22 -24.16
CA ASP A 14 45.50 11.24 -23.21
C ASP A 14 44.57 12.45 -23.08
N SER A 15 44.73 13.05 -21.89
CA SER A 15 44.36 14.37 -21.38
C SER A 15 43.94 15.47 -22.37
N ALA A 16 42.81 16.12 -22.05
CA ALA A 16 42.56 17.51 -22.39
C ALA A 16 42.21 18.32 -21.12
N THR A 17 42.98 19.37 -20.93
CA THR A 17 42.99 20.36 -19.84
C THR A 17 41.73 21.24 -19.79
N ALA A 18 41.18 21.47 -18.59
CA ALA A 18 40.13 22.46 -18.31
C ALA A 18 40.66 23.58 -17.37
N PRO A 19 40.15 24.82 -17.48
CA PRO A 19 40.76 26.00 -16.87
C PRO A 19 40.41 26.20 -15.38
N LYS A 20 41.40 26.69 -14.63
CA LYS A 20 41.32 27.07 -13.21
C LYS A 20 40.43 28.30 -13.01
N ALA A 21 39.38 28.17 -12.23
CA ALA A 21 38.64 29.30 -11.67
C ALA A 21 39.31 29.77 -10.36
N VAL A 22 39.59 31.07 -10.30
CA VAL A 22 40.19 31.80 -9.19
C VAL A 22 39.11 32.07 -8.13
N ILE A 23 39.28 31.55 -6.92
CA ILE A 23 38.48 31.97 -5.75
C ILE A 23 39.35 32.90 -4.92
N ARG A 24 38.89 34.15 -4.77
CA ARG A 24 39.51 35.17 -3.93
C ARG A 24 39.20 34.90 -2.47
N ASP A 25 40.26 34.82 -1.69
CA ASP A 25 40.29 34.97 -0.24
C ASP A 25 39.83 36.38 0.17
N VAL A 26 38.92 36.47 1.13
CA VAL A 26 38.71 37.69 1.93
C VAL A 26 38.70 37.29 3.40
N ARG A 27 39.82 37.57 4.07
CA ARG A 27 39.94 37.64 5.53
C ARG A 27 39.73 39.08 6.00
N SER A 28 38.96 39.25 7.07
CA SER A 28 39.08 40.33 8.07
C SER A 28 38.36 39.84 9.33
N ALA A 29 39.04 39.46 10.42
CA ALA A 29 39.59 40.33 11.48
C ALA A 29 38.47 41.20 12.09
N SER A 30 37.86 40.79 13.21
CA SER A 30 38.28 41.00 14.61
C SER A 30 37.67 42.27 15.19
N GLU A 31 36.86 42.16 16.25
CA GLU A 31 37.02 42.96 17.46
C GLU A 31 36.16 42.42 18.60
N ALA A 32 36.72 42.59 19.80
CA ALA A 32 36.26 42.06 21.08
C ALA A 32 35.53 43.13 21.89
N SER A 33 34.67 42.72 22.83
CA SER A 33 34.49 43.41 24.11
C SER A 33 33.58 42.63 25.07
N ALA A 34 34.14 42.25 26.23
CA ALA A 34 33.62 42.25 27.62
C ALA A 34 32.09 42.23 27.88
N GLY A 35 31.55 41.53 28.89
CA GLY A 35 32.15 40.84 30.04
C GLY A 35 31.08 40.38 31.05
N SER A 36 31.56 39.91 32.21
CA SER A 36 30.83 39.48 33.43
C SER A 36 30.00 38.19 33.33
N GLY A 37 30.16 37.13 34.13
CA GLY A 37 30.94 36.92 35.34
C GLY A 37 30.02 36.59 36.53
N VAL A 38 29.69 35.31 36.76
CA VAL A 38 29.28 34.82 38.09
C VAL A 38 29.80 33.39 38.27
N ARG A 39 30.70 33.22 39.25
CA ARG A 39 31.17 31.96 39.81
C ARG A 39 30.18 31.50 40.89
N PHE A 40 29.96 30.20 41.00
CA PHE A 40 29.66 29.58 42.29
C PHE A 40 30.48 28.29 42.43
N SER A 41 31.32 28.28 43.47
CA SER A 41 32.06 27.11 43.97
C SER A 41 31.31 26.50 45.16
N PRO A 42 31.62 25.25 45.54
CA PRO A 42 30.78 24.40 46.38
C PRO A 42 31.18 24.45 47.86
N ALA A 43 30.24 24.12 48.76
CA ALA A 43 30.56 23.76 50.13
C ALA A 43 29.58 22.73 50.73
N SER A 44 30.21 21.80 51.44
CA SER A 44 29.73 20.66 52.21
C SER A 44 28.91 21.03 53.46
N ARG A 45 27.98 20.15 53.89
CA ARG A 45 27.99 19.48 55.22
C ARG A 45 26.70 18.75 55.60
N HIS A 46 26.92 17.51 56.07
CA HIS A 46 26.35 16.81 57.23
C HIS A 46 24.84 16.76 57.50
N GLY A 47 24.33 15.52 57.61
CA GLY A 47 23.10 15.19 58.35
C GLY A 47 22.92 13.68 58.56
N ARG A 48 23.44 13.17 59.70
CA ARG A 48 23.16 11.83 60.26
C ARG A 48 21.67 11.68 60.62
N ARG A 49 21.06 10.50 60.38
CA ARG A 49 20.45 9.67 61.46
C ARG A 49 19.88 8.31 61.00
N ASN A 50 20.38 7.31 61.72
CA ASN A 50 19.99 5.93 62.03
C ASN A 50 18.53 5.44 61.85
N GLY A 51 18.44 4.14 61.54
CA GLY A 51 17.33 3.22 61.88
C GLY A 51 17.39 1.93 61.04
N ARG A 52 18.32 0.99 61.31
CA ARG A 52 18.12 -0.24 62.10
C ARG A 52 16.89 -1.07 61.69
N SER A 53 17.08 -2.17 60.96
CA SER A 53 16.67 -3.52 61.41
C SER A 53 17.11 -4.61 60.43
N SER A 54 17.78 -5.60 61.02
CA SER A 54 18.24 -6.92 60.58
C SER A 54 17.34 -7.71 59.62
N ARG A 55 17.97 -8.42 58.66
CA ARG A 55 17.98 -9.89 58.70
C ARG A 55 19.12 -10.49 57.87
N SER A 56 19.82 -11.40 58.54
CA SER A 56 20.86 -12.32 58.10
C SER A 56 20.36 -13.33 57.07
N THR A 57 21.22 -13.68 56.10
CA THR A 57 21.68 -15.07 55.91
C THR A 57 22.96 -15.03 55.08
N ASP A 58 24.02 -15.55 55.68
CA ASP A 58 25.27 -15.93 55.07
C ASP A 58 25.06 -17.02 54.00
N GLY A 59 25.94 -17.04 53.01
CA GLY A 59 25.97 -18.05 51.95
C GLY A 59 27.17 -17.78 51.03
N ASP A 60 28.30 -18.30 51.45
CA ASP A 60 29.67 -18.05 51.01
C ASP A 60 30.05 -18.81 49.72
N SER A 61 30.96 -18.18 48.97
CA SER A 61 32.08 -18.78 48.21
C SER A 61 31.91 -19.46 46.83
N SER A 62 33.01 -19.31 46.05
CA SER A 62 33.38 -19.78 44.70
C SER A 62 32.80 -18.96 43.53
N ASP A 63 33.51 -18.04 42.87
CA ASP A 63 34.86 -18.03 42.29
C ASP A 63 35.01 -19.03 41.12
N GLU A 64 34.52 -18.66 39.93
CA GLU A 64 34.98 -19.22 38.65
C GLU A 64 34.94 -18.16 37.52
N SER A 65 36.15 -17.78 37.13
CA SER A 65 36.65 -17.54 35.77
C SER A 65 35.75 -16.91 34.71
N ALA A 66 36.20 -15.73 34.28
CA ALA A 66 35.93 -15.14 32.97
C ALA A 66 36.32 -16.11 31.83
N GLY A 67 35.31 -16.58 31.10
CA GLY A 67 35.45 -17.21 29.80
C GLY A 67 34.89 -16.27 28.72
N GLU A 68 35.77 -15.70 27.91
CA GLU A 68 35.42 -15.05 26.66
C GLU A 68 34.83 -16.11 25.71
N GLU A 69 33.54 -16.02 25.38
CA GLU A 69 32.97 -16.80 24.28
C GLU A 69 33.17 -16.10 22.94
N PRO A 70 33.68 -16.81 21.91
CA PRO A 70 33.85 -16.25 20.59
C PRO A 70 32.50 -16.21 19.86
N LEU A 71 32.20 -15.03 19.31
CA LEU A 71 31.19 -14.81 18.26
C LEU A 71 31.49 -15.74 17.08
N SER A 72 30.88 -16.92 17.09
CA SER A 72 30.94 -17.86 15.98
C SER A 72 29.95 -17.46 14.90
N ARG A 73 30.46 -17.52 13.67
CA ARG A 73 29.82 -17.18 12.41
C ARG A 73 28.57 -18.04 12.20
N LEU A 74 27.39 -17.41 12.19
CA LEU A 74 26.23 -17.92 11.47
C LEU A 74 26.43 -17.58 9.99
N THR A 75 27.08 -18.50 9.28
CA THR A 75 27.04 -18.54 7.82
C THR A 75 25.62 -18.89 7.38
N ASP A 76 25.05 -18.05 6.52
CA ASP A 76 23.82 -18.34 5.77
C ASP A 76 24.06 -19.54 4.84
N ASP A 77 23.89 -20.74 5.38
CA ASP A 77 23.98 -21.99 4.62
C ASP A 77 22.56 -22.44 4.24
N LEU A 78 21.98 -21.75 3.25
CA LEU A 78 20.81 -22.24 2.52
C LEU A 78 21.29 -23.30 1.52
N THR A 79 21.50 -24.52 2.03
CA THR A 79 21.78 -25.68 1.20
C THR A 79 20.52 -26.08 0.44
N TRP A 80 20.67 -26.17 -0.88
CA TRP A 80 19.65 -26.58 -1.84
C TRP A 80 19.32 -28.06 -1.65
N VAL A 81 18.03 -28.38 -1.58
CA VAL A 81 17.55 -29.75 -1.74
C VAL A 81 17.13 -29.90 -3.20
N GLU A 82 17.90 -30.68 -3.96
CA GLU A 82 17.47 -31.17 -5.26
C GLU A 82 16.28 -32.11 -5.04
N GLU A 83 15.15 -31.86 -5.72
CA GLU A 83 14.02 -32.78 -5.70
C GLU A 83 14.33 -33.96 -6.62
N ASP A 84 14.63 -35.11 -6.03
CA ASP A 84 14.75 -36.40 -6.72
C ASP A 84 13.45 -36.73 -7.46
N GLY A 85 13.58 -36.91 -8.77
CA GLY A 85 12.54 -37.44 -9.66
C GLY A 85 12.27 -38.92 -9.36
N GLY A 86 11.39 -39.17 -8.39
CA GLY A 86 10.88 -40.50 -8.08
C GLY A 86 9.61 -40.83 -8.87
N GLU A 87 9.76 -41.71 -9.86
CA GLU A 87 8.70 -42.35 -10.65
C GLU A 87 7.76 -43.16 -9.75
N VAL A 88 6.48 -42.80 -9.66
CA VAL A 88 5.47 -43.57 -8.90
C VAL A 88 4.61 -44.39 -9.86
N VAL A 89 4.93 -45.69 -9.91
CA VAL A 89 4.12 -46.76 -10.49
C VAL A 89 2.80 -46.89 -9.70
N GLY A 90 1.69 -46.90 -10.45
CA GLY A 90 0.36 -46.69 -9.91
C GLY A 90 -0.28 -47.87 -9.17
N LYS A 91 -1.39 -47.56 -8.49
CA LYS A 91 -2.46 -48.50 -8.15
C LYS A 91 -3.81 -47.80 -8.27
N LYS A 92 -4.63 -48.29 -9.20
CA LYS A 92 -6.06 -47.97 -9.34
C LYS A 92 -6.83 -48.65 -8.21
N SER A 93 -7.76 -47.93 -7.59
CA SER A 93 -8.81 -48.52 -6.77
C SER A 93 -10.11 -47.79 -7.07
N SER A 94 -11.03 -48.54 -7.69
CA SER A 94 -12.42 -48.19 -7.92
C SER A 94 -13.24 -48.45 -6.66
N MET A 95 -14.15 -47.56 -6.31
CA MET A 95 -15.40 -47.97 -5.66
C MET A 95 -16.56 -47.12 -6.15
N ALA A 96 -17.59 -47.82 -6.62
CA ALA A 96 -18.88 -47.29 -7.00
C ALA A 96 -19.95 -47.81 -6.02
N SER A 97 -20.99 -46.99 -5.88
CA SER A 97 -22.37 -47.32 -5.54
C SER A 97 -22.77 -47.51 -4.07
N ALA A 98 -23.65 -46.61 -3.61
CA ALA A 98 -24.81 -46.99 -2.81
C ALA A 98 -25.97 -46.01 -3.05
N ILE A 99 -27.04 -46.56 -3.60
CA ILE A 99 -28.37 -45.98 -3.81
C ILE A 99 -29.12 -46.01 -2.47
N VAL A 100 -29.70 -44.89 -2.01
CA VAL A 100 -30.85 -44.92 -1.09
C VAL A 100 -31.86 -43.81 -1.44
N SER A 101 -33.10 -44.28 -1.52
CA SER A 101 -34.38 -43.65 -1.83
C SER A 101 -34.80 -42.45 -0.96
N GLY A 102 -35.43 -41.46 -1.63
CA GLY A 102 -36.81 -41.08 -1.34
C GLY A 102 -37.07 -39.92 -0.36
N ARG A 103 -37.53 -38.78 -0.89
CA ARG A 103 -38.84 -38.16 -0.55
C ARG A 103 -39.04 -36.85 -1.30
N THR A 104 -40.04 -36.87 -2.18
CA THR A 104 -40.56 -35.72 -2.92
C THR A 104 -41.53 -34.94 -2.03
N ILE A 105 -41.25 -33.65 -1.78
CA ILE A 105 -42.24 -32.70 -1.26
C ILE A 105 -42.55 -31.70 -2.37
N LYS A 106 -43.73 -31.85 -2.98
CA LYS A 106 -44.33 -30.86 -3.87
C LYS A 106 -44.79 -29.66 -3.03
N ARG A 107 -44.30 -28.46 -3.35
CA ARG A 107 -44.98 -27.21 -3.00
C ARG A 107 -45.41 -26.51 -4.28
N SER A 108 -46.73 -26.49 -4.45
CA SER A 108 -47.48 -25.66 -5.37
C SER A 108 -47.37 -24.19 -4.95
N MET A 109 -47.01 -23.30 -5.88
CA MET A 109 -47.35 -21.89 -5.77
C MET A 109 -48.00 -21.44 -7.07
N THR A 110 -49.18 -20.86 -6.88
CA THR A 110 -50.13 -20.31 -7.85
C THR A 110 -49.56 -19.09 -8.56
N ALA A 111 -49.65 -19.08 -9.88
CA ALA A 111 -49.43 -17.91 -10.72
C ALA A 111 -50.78 -17.27 -11.06
N ALA A 112 -50.95 -15.98 -10.72
CA ALA A 112 -51.97 -15.13 -11.31
C ALA A 112 -51.60 -13.66 -11.07
N THR A 113 -51.11 -12.95 -12.08
CA THR A 113 -51.43 -11.53 -12.27
C THR A 113 -51.23 -11.15 -13.74
N LEU A 114 -52.32 -10.80 -14.41
CA LEU A 114 -52.36 -10.05 -15.67
C LEU A 114 -51.93 -8.61 -15.40
N ALA A 115 -51.01 -8.06 -16.19
CA ALA A 115 -50.89 -6.61 -16.37
C ALA A 115 -50.53 -6.28 -17.82
N LYS A 116 -51.28 -5.32 -18.37
CA LYS A 116 -51.31 -4.88 -19.76
C LYS A 116 -50.03 -4.12 -20.13
N GLY A 117 -49.63 -4.24 -21.39
CA GLY A 117 -48.47 -3.59 -21.96
C GLY A 117 -48.64 -2.09 -22.21
N VAL A 118 -47.50 -1.40 -22.16
CA VAL A 118 -47.25 -0.07 -22.71
C VAL A 118 -45.90 -0.16 -23.44
N PRO A 119 -45.74 0.35 -24.67
CA PRO A 119 -44.49 0.26 -25.40
C PRO A 119 -43.47 1.25 -24.83
N ALA A 120 -42.32 0.75 -24.38
CA ALA A 120 -41.17 1.57 -24.01
C ALA A 120 -40.35 1.88 -25.28
N HIS A 121 -40.26 3.17 -25.63
CA HIS A 121 -39.22 3.67 -26.50
C HIS A 121 -37.89 3.73 -25.73
N PRO A 122 -36.75 3.37 -26.33
CA PRO A 122 -35.45 3.56 -25.71
C PRO A 122 -35.10 5.06 -25.77
N ILE A 123 -35.12 5.72 -24.62
CA ILE A 123 -34.41 6.99 -24.45
C ILE A 123 -32.99 6.57 -24.05
N GLU A 124 -32.03 6.78 -24.95
CA GLU A 124 -30.62 6.76 -24.57
C GLU A 124 -30.41 7.85 -23.52
N GLU A 125 -30.17 7.45 -22.27
CA GLU A 125 -29.70 8.35 -21.22
C GLU A 125 -28.31 8.85 -21.64
N ALA A 126 -28.27 10.05 -22.21
CA ALA A 126 -27.03 10.76 -22.43
C ALA A 126 -26.34 10.94 -21.07
N LYS A 127 -25.13 10.38 -20.93
CA LYS A 127 -24.26 10.60 -19.76
C LYS A 127 -24.06 12.10 -19.58
N GLU A 128 -24.57 12.66 -18.49
CA GLU A 128 -24.26 14.03 -18.07
C GLU A 128 -22.77 14.08 -17.69
N THR A 129 -21.94 14.69 -18.54
CA THR A 129 -20.56 15.02 -18.19
C THR A 129 -20.58 16.25 -17.27
N CYS A 130 -20.34 16.03 -15.97
CA CYS A 130 -20.27 17.11 -15.00
C CYS A 130 -18.90 17.81 -15.13
N HIS A 131 -18.80 18.89 -15.90
CA HIS A 131 -17.57 19.69 -16.00
C HIS A 131 -17.41 20.60 -14.77
N ARG A 132 -16.17 20.85 -14.34
CA ARG A 132 -15.85 21.76 -13.22
C ARG A 132 -15.58 23.16 -13.74
N VAL A 133 -16.40 24.12 -13.35
CA VAL A 133 -16.24 25.53 -13.78
C VAL A 133 -15.54 26.34 -12.70
N GLN A 134 -14.56 27.15 -13.09
CA GLN A 134 -13.81 28.04 -12.21
C GLN A 134 -13.86 29.50 -12.69
N VAL A 135 -13.75 30.43 -11.75
CA VAL A 135 -13.66 31.88 -11.99
C VAL A 135 -12.40 32.44 -11.30
N LEU A 136 -11.75 33.40 -11.96
CA LEU A 136 -10.55 34.05 -11.45
C LEU A 136 -10.90 35.24 -10.54
N PHE A 137 -10.47 35.16 -9.29
CA PHE A 137 -10.48 36.22 -8.29
C PHE A 137 -9.07 36.80 -8.08
N ASP A 138 -8.97 37.83 -7.25
CA ASP A 138 -7.69 38.51 -6.95
C ASP A 138 -6.73 37.59 -6.17
N ASP A 139 -7.28 36.58 -5.48
CA ASP A 139 -6.57 35.54 -4.72
C ASP A 139 -6.38 34.23 -5.50
N GLY A 140 -6.82 34.16 -6.76
CA GLY A 140 -6.62 33.01 -7.64
C GLY A 140 -7.91 32.42 -8.22
N TRP A 141 -7.83 31.19 -8.75
CA TRP A 141 -8.98 30.48 -9.30
C TRP A 141 -9.85 29.92 -8.18
N SER A 142 -11.17 30.09 -8.28
CA SER A 142 -12.14 29.50 -7.35
C SER A 142 -13.24 28.77 -8.10
N ASP A 143 -13.70 27.64 -7.55
CA ASP A 143 -14.78 26.85 -8.11
C ASP A 143 -16.14 27.55 -7.96
N PHE A 144 -17.00 27.40 -8.98
CA PHE A 144 -18.42 27.65 -8.82
C PHE A 144 -19.03 26.59 -7.89
N ALA A 145 -20.11 26.94 -7.17
CA ALA A 145 -20.86 25.90 -6.46
C ALA A 145 -21.44 24.89 -7.47
N GLU A 146 -21.53 23.61 -7.10
CA GLU A 146 -21.92 22.53 -8.01
C GLU A 146 -23.20 22.84 -8.83
N ALA A 147 -24.24 23.32 -8.15
CA ALA A 147 -25.49 23.72 -8.80
C ALA A 147 -25.32 24.90 -9.79
N GLU A 148 -24.40 25.83 -9.51
CA GLU A 148 -24.09 26.96 -10.39
C GLU A 148 -23.26 26.50 -11.60
N GLY A 149 -22.27 25.62 -11.37
CA GLY A 149 -21.50 24.98 -12.42
C GLY A 149 -22.38 24.20 -13.39
N LYS A 150 -23.35 23.42 -12.87
CA LYS A 150 -24.32 22.69 -13.70
C LYS A 150 -25.11 23.62 -14.62
N LEU A 151 -25.60 24.75 -14.12
CA LEU A 151 -26.34 25.72 -14.94
C LEU A 151 -25.48 26.28 -16.10
N ILE A 152 -24.19 26.48 -15.87
CA ILE A 152 -23.25 26.95 -16.91
C ILE A 152 -23.04 25.83 -17.95
N CYS A 153 -22.83 24.60 -17.50
CA CYS A 153 -22.67 23.44 -18.39
C CYS A 153 -23.95 23.15 -19.20
N ASP A 154 -25.13 23.29 -18.60
CA ASP A 154 -26.42 23.09 -19.26
C ASP A 154 -26.64 24.11 -20.39
N GLU A 155 -26.16 25.36 -20.25
CA GLU A 155 -26.21 26.35 -21.32
C GLU A 155 -25.25 26.03 -22.46
N LEU A 156 -24.04 25.57 -22.14
CA LEU A 156 -23.06 25.14 -23.13
C LEU A 156 -23.51 23.91 -23.91
N ALA A 157 -24.15 22.95 -23.24
CA ALA A 157 -24.73 21.77 -23.86
C ALA A 157 -25.84 22.12 -24.88
N LYS A 158 -26.49 23.28 -24.72
CA LYS A 158 -27.45 23.83 -25.69
C LYS A 158 -26.78 24.54 -26.87
N GLY A 159 -25.45 24.63 -26.89
CA GLY A 159 -24.68 25.36 -27.89
C GLY A 159 -24.63 26.88 -27.64
N ASN A 160 -24.99 27.35 -26.45
CA ASN A 160 -24.93 28.78 -26.14
C ASN A 160 -23.51 29.15 -25.70
N GLU A 161 -22.79 29.91 -26.53
CA GLU A 161 -21.46 30.44 -26.18
C GLU A 161 -21.55 31.77 -25.40
N THR A 162 -22.68 32.46 -25.47
CA THR A 162 -22.93 33.70 -24.72
C THR A 162 -24.31 33.66 -24.11
N PHE A 163 -24.40 33.78 -22.78
CA PHE A 163 -25.67 33.67 -22.05
C PHE A 163 -25.64 34.46 -20.74
N GLU A 164 -26.80 34.65 -20.11
CA GLU A 164 -26.92 35.34 -18.83
C GLU A 164 -27.54 34.45 -17.76
N LEU A 165 -26.92 34.36 -16.58
CA LEU A 165 -27.43 33.61 -15.43
C LEU A 165 -27.56 34.50 -14.20
N LYS A 166 -28.54 34.18 -13.35
CA LYS A 166 -28.69 34.82 -12.03
C LYS A 166 -28.06 33.92 -10.96
N LEU A 167 -26.87 34.30 -10.50
CA LEU A 167 -26.12 33.57 -9.48
C LEU A 167 -26.00 34.43 -8.21
N ARG A 168 -26.32 33.84 -7.05
CA ARG A 168 -26.26 34.50 -5.73
C ARG A 168 -26.92 35.88 -5.69
N GLY A 169 -28.08 36.01 -6.34
CA GLY A 169 -28.84 37.27 -6.38
C GLY A 169 -28.36 38.31 -7.41
N HIS A 170 -27.25 38.07 -8.11
CA HIS A 170 -26.71 38.97 -9.14
C HIS A 170 -26.84 38.38 -10.53
N LYS A 171 -27.01 39.23 -11.55
CA LYS A 171 -27.04 38.82 -12.96
C LYS A 171 -25.63 38.89 -13.55
N TYR A 172 -25.19 37.81 -14.15
CA TYR A 172 -23.90 37.69 -14.81
C TYR A 172 -24.09 37.33 -16.28
N LYS A 173 -23.31 37.99 -17.15
CA LYS A 173 -23.16 37.62 -18.55
C LYS A 173 -21.91 36.78 -18.70
N PHE A 174 -22.06 35.61 -19.30
CA PHE A 174 -20.99 34.69 -19.64
C PHE A 174 -20.69 34.81 -21.14
N ASP A 175 -19.42 34.82 -21.50
CA ASP A 175 -18.93 34.85 -22.87
C ASP A 175 -17.80 33.83 -22.98
N LEU A 176 -18.10 32.73 -23.65
CA LEU A 176 -17.26 31.54 -23.86
C LEU A 176 -16.92 31.36 -25.35
N SER A 177 -17.15 32.38 -26.17
CA SER A 177 -16.89 32.36 -27.62
C SER A 177 -15.41 32.18 -27.98
N SER A 178 -14.51 32.48 -27.03
CA SER A 178 -13.07 32.27 -27.15
C SER A 178 -12.59 31.37 -26.01
N PRO A 179 -12.07 30.16 -26.29
CA PRO A 179 -11.61 29.22 -25.25
C PRO A 179 -10.57 29.80 -24.30
N ASP A 180 -9.66 30.65 -24.80
CA ASP A 180 -8.59 31.26 -24.02
C ASP A 180 -9.04 32.51 -23.26
N GLU A 181 -10.15 33.13 -23.67
CA GLU A 181 -10.63 34.40 -23.15
C GLU A 181 -12.03 34.32 -22.53
N ALA A 182 -12.47 33.12 -22.15
CA ALA A 182 -13.77 32.93 -21.52
C ALA A 182 -13.91 33.86 -20.31
N THR A 183 -15.00 34.63 -20.27
CA THR A 183 -15.23 35.64 -19.22
C THR A 183 -16.64 35.59 -18.63
N GLN A 184 -16.72 36.04 -17.38
CA GLN A 184 -17.95 36.35 -16.67
C GLN A 184 -17.96 37.85 -16.33
N MET A 185 -19.05 38.54 -16.61
CA MET A 185 -19.23 39.97 -16.33
C MET A 185 -20.48 40.19 -15.46
N ASN A 186 -20.32 40.89 -14.34
CA ASN A 186 -21.47 41.32 -13.55
C ASN A 186 -22.21 42.44 -14.30
N VAL A 187 -23.48 42.21 -14.67
CA VAL A 187 -24.24 43.13 -15.53
C VAL A 187 -24.44 44.50 -14.89
N LYS A 188 -24.56 44.57 -13.55
CA LYS A 188 -24.79 45.83 -12.84
C LYS A 188 -23.51 46.65 -12.66
N SER A 189 -22.39 46.02 -12.32
CA SER A 189 -21.15 46.73 -12.01
C SER A 189 -20.19 46.84 -13.20
N GLY A 190 -20.40 46.06 -14.27
CA GLY A 190 -19.47 45.97 -15.39
C GLY A 190 -18.16 45.24 -15.08
N LYS A 191 -17.95 44.78 -13.84
CA LYS A 191 -16.71 44.05 -13.47
C LYS A 191 -16.67 42.72 -14.22
N ARG A 192 -15.59 42.51 -14.99
CA ARG A 192 -15.31 41.29 -15.76
C ARG A 192 -14.25 40.45 -15.07
N ARG A 193 -14.38 39.13 -15.13
CA ARG A 193 -13.47 38.12 -14.60
C ARG A 193 -13.26 37.03 -15.65
N ARG A 194 -12.09 36.40 -15.66
CA ARG A 194 -11.86 35.20 -16.48
C ARG A 194 -12.56 34.01 -15.84
N ILE A 195 -13.06 33.11 -16.68
CA ILE A 195 -13.53 31.79 -16.28
C ILE A 195 -12.76 30.73 -17.05
N ARG A 196 -12.74 29.52 -16.53
CA ARG A 196 -12.28 28.35 -17.27
C ARG A 196 -13.18 27.18 -16.95
N ILE A 197 -13.40 26.36 -17.95
CA ILE A 197 -14.03 25.06 -17.78
C ILE A 197 -12.88 24.10 -17.73
N LEU A 198 -12.68 23.52 -16.56
CA LEU A 198 -11.85 22.35 -16.45
C LEU A 198 -12.75 21.21 -16.84
N ASP A 199 -12.28 20.36 -17.74
CA ASP A 199 -12.70 18.97 -17.67
C ASP A 199 -12.56 18.59 -16.21
N ALA A 200 -13.67 18.13 -15.59
CA ALA A 200 -13.55 17.51 -14.27
C ALA A 200 -12.32 16.64 -14.37
N PRO A 201 -11.36 16.77 -13.42
CA PRO A 201 -10.05 16.16 -13.56
C PRO A 201 -10.34 14.82 -14.16
N HIS A 202 -9.82 14.60 -15.36
CA HIS A 202 -9.84 13.29 -15.94
C HIS A 202 -9.03 12.47 -14.90
N LEU A 203 -9.68 12.02 -13.81
CA LEU A 203 -9.97 10.62 -13.67
C LEU A 203 -10.41 10.27 -15.08
N GLU A 204 -9.43 9.91 -15.89
CA GLU A 204 -9.73 9.05 -16.99
C GLU A 204 -10.34 7.83 -16.27
N ASP A 205 -11.65 7.90 -15.98
CA ASP A 205 -12.63 6.99 -16.54
C ASP A 205 -12.42 7.01 -18.05
N ASP A 206 -11.21 6.59 -18.43
CA ASP A 206 -10.93 5.99 -19.67
C ASP A 206 -11.93 4.85 -19.65
N GLU A 207 -13.08 5.02 -20.31
CA GLU A 207 -13.83 3.85 -20.75
C GLU A 207 -12.96 2.99 -21.69
N SER A 208 -11.75 3.48 -22.06
CA SER A 208 -10.65 2.69 -22.60
C SER A 208 -9.71 2.04 -21.56
N THR A 209 -9.82 2.33 -20.25
CA THR A 209 -9.59 1.31 -19.21
C THR A 209 -10.76 0.33 -19.24
N SER A 210 -10.94 -0.29 -20.41
CA SER A 210 -11.90 -1.33 -20.66
C SER A 210 -11.80 -2.30 -19.49
N GLY A 211 -12.81 -2.27 -18.61
CA GLY A 211 -12.97 -3.36 -17.67
C GLY A 211 -12.84 -4.65 -18.45
N ALA A 212 -12.16 -5.64 -17.88
CA ALA A 212 -11.93 -6.93 -18.54
C ALA A 212 -13.19 -7.33 -19.31
N SER A 213 -13.04 -7.60 -20.61
CA SER A 213 -14.19 -7.84 -21.48
C SER A 213 -15.05 -8.95 -20.87
N ARG A 214 -16.35 -8.95 -21.14
CA ARG A 214 -17.23 -10.01 -20.60
C ARG A 214 -16.70 -11.41 -20.94
N GLU A 215 -16.11 -11.56 -22.13
CA GLU A 215 -15.45 -12.79 -22.57
C GLU A 215 -14.22 -13.13 -21.72
N GLU A 216 -13.35 -12.16 -21.43
CA GLU A 216 -12.21 -12.34 -20.54
C GLU A 216 -12.68 -12.73 -19.12
N VAL A 217 -13.67 -12.04 -18.56
CA VAL A 217 -14.19 -12.35 -17.22
C VAL A 217 -14.72 -13.79 -17.14
N GLU A 218 -15.46 -14.24 -18.15
CA GLU A 218 -15.96 -15.62 -18.20
C GLU A 218 -14.83 -16.63 -18.42
N LEU A 219 -13.84 -16.34 -19.27
CA LEU A 219 -12.65 -17.17 -19.42
C LEU A 219 -11.89 -17.32 -18.09
N GLN A 220 -11.69 -16.22 -17.37
CA GLN A 220 -10.95 -16.24 -16.10
C GLN A 220 -11.70 -16.99 -14.99
N LYS A 221 -13.05 -16.94 -15.00
CA LYS A 221 -13.88 -17.80 -14.14
C LYS A 221 -13.73 -19.29 -14.50
N GLN A 222 -13.65 -19.61 -15.80
CA GLN A 222 -13.44 -21.00 -16.26
C GLN A 222 -12.07 -21.53 -15.86
N LEU A 223 -11.02 -20.71 -15.94
CA LEU A 223 -9.68 -21.06 -15.43
C LEU A 223 -9.65 -21.23 -13.91
N GLY A 224 -10.57 -20.58 -13.20
CA GLY A 224 -10.70 -20.68 -11.74
C GLY A 224 -9.60 -19.94 -10.98
N PRO A 225 -9.40 -20.30 -9.69
CA PRO A 225 -8.45 -19.62 -8.81
C PRO A 225 -7.01 -19.65 -9.34
N GLN A 226 -6.33 -18.49 -9.40
CA GLN A 226 -4.98 -18.32 -9.94
C GLN A 226 -3.95 -19.27 -9.29
N SER A 227 -4.08 -19.54 -7.99
CA SER A 227 -3.19 -20.39 -7.20
C SER A 227 -3.36 -21.89 -7.48
N LYS A 228 -4.38 -22.28 -8.25
CA LYS A 228 -4.68 -23.67 -8.65
C LYS A 228 -4.48 -23.92 -10.15
N ARG A 229 -4.12 -22.90 -10.94
CA ARG A 229 -3.93 -23.01 -12.39
C ARG A 229 -2.69 -23.82 -12.75
N GLY A 230 -2.69 -24.40 -13.96
CA GLY A 230 -1.59 -25.20 -14.50
C GLY A 230 -1.12 -26.32 -13.58
N ASP A 231 -2.05 -26.98 -12.88
CA ASP A 231 -1.77 -28.05 -11.92
C ASP A 231 -0.76 -27.65 -10.84
N ALA A 232 -0.81 -26.39 -10.38
CA ALA A 232 0.08 -25.87 -9.35
C ALA A 232 0.09 -26.79 -8.10
N SER A 233 1.27 -27.29 -7.76
CA SER A 233 1.48 -28.18 -6.62
C SER A 233 1.08 -27.51 -5.29
N GLN A 234 0.14 -28.11 -4.58
CA GLN A 234 -0.29 -27.65 -3.25
C GLN A 234 0.52 -28.29 -2.10
N LYS A 235 1.57 -29.06 -2.43
CA LYS A 235 2.37 -29.81 -1.45
C LYS A 235 3.01 -28.90 -0.40
N ALA A 236 3.45 -27.70 -0.77
CA ALA A 236 4.07 -26.77 0.17
C ALA A 236 3.08 -26.29 1.24
N ILE A 237 1.84 -25.98 0.85
CA ILE A 237 0.77 -25.63 1.79
C ILE A 237 0.54 -26.80 2.75
N ALA A 238 0.37 -28.01 2.21
CA ALA A 238 0.18 -29.20 3.03
C ALA A 238 1.33 -29.43 4.01
N LYS A 239 2.57 -29.33 3.54
CA LYS A 239 3.81 -29.55 4.33
C LYS A 239 3.98 -28.54 5.45
N TYR A 240 3.80 -27.25 5.18
CA TYR A 240 4.12 -26.19 6.15
C TYR A 240 2.97 -25.85 7.09
N LEU A 241 1.73 -26.19 6.72
CA LEU A 241 0.56 -25.88 7.54
C LEU A 241 -0.01 -27.10 8.28
N GLN A 242 0.48 -28.33 8.01
CA GLN A 242 -0.13 -29.60 8.46
C GLN A 242 -0.65 -29.58 9.91
N ASP A 243 0.16 -29.09 10.84
CA ASP A 243 -0.15 -29.11 12.28
C ASP A 243 -0.73 -27.79 12.80
N ASP A 244 -0.96 -26.81 11.93
CA ASP A 244 -1.49 -25.49 12.28
C ASP A 244 -2.90 -25.29 11.73
N LYS A 245 -3.88 -25.73 12.50
CA LYS A 245 -5.31 -25.60 12.18
C LYS A 245 -5.71 -24.15 11.87
N HIS A 246 -5.15 -23.18 12.59
CA HIS A 246 -5.46 -21.76 12.38
C HIS A 246 -4.93 -21.28 11.03
N ALA A 247 -3.68 -21.62 10.71
CA ALA A 247 -3.09 -21.26 9.43
C ALA A 247 -3.83 -21.89 8.24
N TRP A 248 -4.26 -23.15 8.36
CA TRP A 248 -5.14 -23.79 7.37
C TRP A 248 -6.42 -22.99 7.13
N GLN A 249 -7.11 -22.59 8.20
CA GLN A 249 -8.33 -21.79 8.08
C GLN A 249 -8.10 -20.43 7.40
N CYS A 250 -6.93 -19.82 7.64
CA CYS A 250 -6.52 -18.60 6.95
C CYS A 250 -6.34 -18.85 5.44
N PHE A 251 -5.71 -19.96 5.06
CA PHE A 251 -5.50 -20.32 3.65
C PHE A 251 -6.81 -20.69 2.94
N GLU A 252 -7.70 -21.46 3.59
CA GLU A 252 -9.06 -21.72 3.07
C GLU A 252 -9.86 -20.42 2.87
N PHE A 253 -9.66 -19.41 3.72
CA PHE A 253 -10.26 -18.10 3.51
C PHE A 253 -9.72 -17.42 2.26
N PHE A 254 -8.40 -17.44 2.03
CA PHE A 254 -7.80 -16.86 0.83
C PHE A 254 -8.24 -17.58 -0.45
N GLU A 255 -8.33 -18.91 -0.44
CA GLU A 255 -8.82 -19.69 -1.57
C GLU A 255 -10.28 -19.36 -1.91
N ARG A 256 -11.14 -19.19 -0.89
CA ARG A 256 -12.54 -18.78 -1.11
C ARG A 256 -12.65 -17.40 -1.74
N ASN A 257 -11.83 -16.44 -1.31
CA ASN A 257 -11.79 -15.12 -1.94
C ASN A 257 -11.32 -15.21 -3.38
N GLU A 258 -10.29 -16.02 -3.65
CA GLU A 258 -9.76 -16.20 -4.99
C GLU A 258 -10.81 -16.79 -5.93
N ALA A 259 -11.51 -17.84 -5.50
CA ALA A 259 -12.64 -18.39 -6.25
C ALA A 259 -13.75 -17.35 -6.50
N LYS A 260 -14.04 -16.50 -5.50
CA LYS A 260 -15.07 -15.46 -5.62
C LYS A 260 -14.71 -14.36 -6.62
N TYR A 261 -13.44 -13.95 -6.69
CA TYR A 261 -13.01 -12.78 -7.46
C TYR A 261 -12.20 -13.11 -8.73
N CYS A 262 -11.88 -14.37 -9.01
CA CYS A 262 -10.99 -14.78 -10.10
C CYS A 262 -11.36 -14.29 -11.51
N GLY A 263 -12.62 -13.93 -11.76
CA GLY A 263 -13.06 -13.36 -13.04
C GLY A 263 -12.38 -12.01 -13.35
N GLU A 264 -12.80 -10.95 -12.65
CA GLU A 264 -12.38 -9.57 -12.94
C GLU A 264 -11.02 -9.18 -12.34
N TRP A 265 -10.47 -10.01 -11.44
CA TRP A 265 -9.34 -9.63 -10.59
C TRP A 265 -8.17 -10.61 -10.73
N ALA A 266 -6.96 -10.08 -10.83
CA ALA A 266 -5.73 -10.82 -10.59
C ALA A 266 -5.36 -10.73 -9.10
N VAL A 267 -4.78 -11.79 -8.54
CA VAL A 267 -4.45 -11.85 -7.10
C VAL A 267 -2.94 -11.94 -6.85
N PHE A 268 -2.49 -11.28 -5.80
CA PHE A 268 -1.11 -11.29 -5.35
C PHE A 268 -1.04 -11.44 -3.83
N TYR A 269 0.08 -11.95 -3.33
CA TYR A 269 0.26 -12.29 -1.92
C TYR A 269 1.52 -11.65 -1.37
N HIS A 270 1.36 -10.64 -0.51
CA HIS A 270 2.48 -9.99 0.17
C HIS A 270 2.61 -10.53 1.59
N SER A 271 3.76 -11.15 1.88
CA SER A 271 4.10 -11.63 3.22
C SER A 271 4.93 -10.61 3.98
N PHE A 272 4.61 -10.40 5.24
CA PHE A 272 5.30 -9.46 6.12
C PHE A 272 5.17 -9.90 7.59
N SER A 273 6.08 -9.45 8.45
CA SER A 273 5.94 -9.56 9.92
C SER A 273 5.94 -8.19 10.58
N PHE A 274 7.11 -7.65 10.88
CA PHE A 274 7.23 -6.44 11.70
C PHE A 274 6.67 -5.17 11.03
N ALA A 275 6.52 -5.15 9.70
CA ALA A 275 5.84 -4.06 9.00
C ALA A 275 4.33 -3.98 9.31
N ALA A 276 3.75 -5.01 9.94
CA ALA A 276 2.31 -5.07 10.21
C ALA A 276 1.80 -3.85 10.97
N LEU A 277 2.47 -3.44 12.05
CA LEU A 277 2.04 -2.26 12.82
C LEU A 277 2.01 -0.99 11.96
N ILE A 278 3.00 -0.79 11.08
CA ILE A 278 3.02 0.36 10.16
C ILE A 278 1.80 0.34 9.23
N TYR A 279 1.49 -0.82 8.65
CA TYR A 279 0.36 -0.95 7.72
C TYR A 279 -1.00 -0.78 8.44
N GLU A 280 -1.09 -1.22 9.69
CA GLU A 280 -2.28 -1.01 10.52
C GLU A 280 -2.46 0.47 10.90
N VAL A 281 -1.36 1.19 11.18
CA VAL A 281 -1.40 2.64 11.42
C VAL A 281 -1.78 3.40 10.16
N HIS A 282 -1.23 3.06 9.00
CA HIS A 282 -1.67 3.63 7.72
C HIS A 282 -3.18 3.44 7.50
N ALA A 283 -3.70 2.24 7.75
CA ALA A 283 -5.12 1.94 7.60
C ALA A 283 -5.98 2.75 8.58
N ALA A 284 -5.54 2.90 9.83
CA ALA A 284 -6.25 3.70 10.84
C ALA A 284 -6.26 5.19 10.46
N VAL A 285 -5.12 5.74 10.02
CA VAL A 285 -5.04 7.12 9.52
C VAL A 285 -5.98 7.31 8.33
N ALA A 286 -5.97 6.36 7.38
CA ALA A 286 -6.88 6.39 6.23
C ALA A 286 -8.35 6.33 6.64
N SER A 287 -8.69 5.54 7.66
CA SER A 287 -10.05 5.42 8.20
C SER A 287 -10.53 6.75 8.78
N VAL A 288 -9.70 7.38 9.62
CA VAL A 288 -10.01 8.64 10.29
C VAL A 288 -10.12 9.80 9.30
N LEU A 289 -9.23 9.89 8.31
CA LEU A 289 -9.16 11.05 7.40
C LEU A 289 -10.03 10.88 6.15
N PHE A 290 -10.12 9.66 5.61
CA PHE A 290 -10.67 9.37 4.28
C PHE A 290 -11.71 8.23 4.29
N ARG A 291 -12.22 7.84 5.47
CA ARG A 291 -13.27 6.81 5.63
C ARG A 291 -12.89 5.44 5.03
N PHE A 292 -11.59 5.16 4.92
CA PHE A 292 -11.11 3.84 4.52
C PHE A 292 -11.59 2.76 5.50
N ARG A 293 -12.05 1.61 4.97
CA ARG A 293 -12.61 0.52 5.78
C ARG A 293 -11.52 -0.37 6.39
N SER A 294 -10.76 0.17 7.33
CA SER A 294 -9.59 -0.48 7.96
C SER A 294 -9.91 -1.81 8.68
N GLN A 295 -11.17 -2.07 9.01
CA GLN A 295 -11.61 -3.34 9.59
C GLN A 295 -11.39 -4.53 8.65
N TYR A 296 -11.33 -4.33 7.33
CA TYR A 296 -11.20 -5.43 6.36
C TYR A 296 -9.76 -5.67 5.90
N ALA A 297 -8.92 -4.63 5.89
CA ALA A 297 -7.56 -4.70 5.38
C ALA A 297 -6.62 -3.72 6.07
N SER A 298 -5.34 -4.04 6.08
CA SER A 298 -4.26 -3.09 6.35
C SER A 298 -3.92 -2.32 5.07
N LEU A 299 -3.19 -1.21 5.19
CA LEU A 299 -2.85 -0.36 4.05
C LEU A 299 -1.32 -0.24 3.94
N PRO A 300 -0.69 -0.78 2.88
CA PRO A 300 0.77 -0.76 2.78
C PRO A 300 1.36 0.66 2.80
N ARG A 301 0.74 1.61 2.10
CA ARG A 301 1.23 3.00 1.96
C ARG A 301 0.08 4.00 2.06
N ILE A 302 0.35 5.15 2.67
CA ILE A 302 -0.61 6.25 2.84
C ILE A 302 -0.15 7.55 2.18
N LEU A 303 1.16 7.77 2.05
CA LEU A 303 1.74 9.04 1.60
C LEU A 303 1.69 9.16 0.07
N VAL A 304 0.75 9.95 -0.44
CA VAL A 304 0.50 10.11 -1.88
C VAL A 304 1.67 10.83 -2.57
N HIS A 305 2.28 11.82 -1.91
CA HIS A 305 3.36 12.60 -2.52
C HIS A 305 4.61 11.78 -2.87
N GLU A 306 4.83 10.63 -2.22
CA GLU A 306 5.96 9.74 -2.53
C GLU A 306 5.84 9.11 -3.93
N PHE A 307 4.61 9.06 -4.47
CA PHE A 307 4.31 8.48 -5.78
C PHE A 307 4.42 9.49 -6.92
N LEU A 308 4.66 10.79 -6.66
CA LEU A 308 4.79 11.80 -7.72
C LEU A 308 5.94 11.46 -8.70
N SER A 309 7.00 10.84 -8.20
CA SER A 309 8.17 10.47 -9.02
C SER A 309 8.19 9.02 -9.51
N ILE A 310 7.31 8.18 -8.95
CA ILE A 310 7.16 6.76 -9.30
C ILE A 310 5.66 6.40 -9.20
N PRO A 311 4.83 6.88 -10.14
CA PRO A 311 3.39 6.73 -10.04
C PRO A 311 2.90 5.31 -10.38
N ASP A 312 3.67 4.58 -11.18
CA ASP A 312 3.28 3.33 -11.84
C ASP A 312 4.43 2.31 -11.99
N ALA A 313 4.10 1.10 -12.41
CA ALA A 313 5.04 0.00 -12.60
C ALA A 313 6.08 0.25 -13.70
N PRO A 314 5.74 0.78 -14.89
CA PRO A 314 6.75 1.14 -15.90
C PRO A 314 7.81 2.11 -15.36
N THR A 315 7.39 3.15 -14.63
CA THR A 315 8.32 4.08 -14.00
C THR A 315 9.17 3.40 -12.93
N LEU A 316 8.57 2.53 -12.11
CA LEU A 316 9.30 1.77 -11.10
C LEU A 316 10.34 0.83 -11.72
N MET A 317 10.02 0.13 -12.80
CA MET A 317 10.94 -0.73 -13.54
C MET A 317 12.14 0.07 -14.04
N HIS A 318 11.88 1.20 -14.69
CA HIS A 318 12.94 2.08 -15.17
C HIS A 318 13.84 2.59 -14.03
N ARG A 319 13.25 3.00 -12.90
CA ARG A 319 14.00 3.40 -11.69
C ARG A 319 14.79 2.24 -11.09
N PHE A 320 14.26 1.03 -11.16
CA PHE A 320 14.95 -0.15 -10.67
C PHE A 320 16.23 -0.40 -11.47
N GLU A 321 16.12 -0.45 -12.81
CA GLU A 321 17.25 -0.69 -13.70
C GLU A 321 18.33 0.40 -13.60
N THR A 322 17.92 1.66 -13.52
CA THR A 322 18.85 2.81 -13.56
C THR A 322 19.44 3.18 -12.20
N VAL A 323 18.74 2.91 -11.09
CA VAL A 323 19.14 3.36 -9.75
C VAL A 323 19.20 2.19 -8.76
N PHE A 324 18.10 1.46 -8.58
CA PHE A 324 17.99 0.54 -7.44
C PHE A 324 18.84 -0.72 -7.60
N ALA A 325 19.01 -1.24 -8.82
CA ALA A 325 19.86 -2.40 -9.13
C ALA A 325 21.30 -2.22 -8.62
N HIS A 326 21.77 -0.98 -8.58
CA HIS A 326 23.11 -0.60 -8.10
C HIS A 326 23.13 -0.10 -6.64
N SER A 327 21.97 0.01 -5.99
CA SER A 327 21.83 0.59 -4.64
C SER A 327 20.80 -0.16 -3.80
N LYS A 328 21.19 -1.34 -3.30
CA LYS A 328 20.39 -2.21 -2.41
C LYS A 328 19.11 -2.80 -3.01
N ARG A 329 18.88 -2.65 -4.31
CA ARG A 329 17.74 -3.29 -5.01
C ARG A 329 16.40 -2.92 -4.38
N ASP A 330 15.49 -3.87 -4.16
CA ASP A 330 14.22 -3.63 -3.47
C ASP A 330 14.34 -3.33 -1.96
N HIS A 331 15.56 -3.35 -1.40
CA HIS A 331 15.85 -2.80 -0.08
C HIS A 331 16.16 -1.30 -0.11
N ASN A 332 16.19 -0.67 -1.29
CA ASN A 332 16.38 0.77 -1.40
C ASN A 332 15.24 1.53 -0.66
N PRO A 333 15.55 2.54 0.18
CA PRO A 333 14.51 3.31 0.85
C PRO A 333 13.49 3.96 -0.09
N ALA A 334 13.90 4.44 -1.27
CA ALA A 334 13.00 5.02 -2.25
C ALA A 334 12.07 3.97 -2.88
N PHE A 335 12.57 2.74 -3.10
CA PHE A 335 11.72 1.61 -3.49
C PHE A 335 10.68 1.31 -2.40
N ARG A 336 11.13 1.17 -1.14
CA ARG A 336 10.27 0.83 0.00
C ARG A 336 9.19 1.87 0.26
N LYS A 337 9.40 3.13 -0.08
CA LYS A 337 8.38 4.18 0.02
C LYS A 337 7.17 3.91 -0.88
N VAL A 338 7.38 3.39 -2.10
CA VAL A 338 6.30 3.27 -3.10
C VAL A 338 5.83 1.84 -3.34
N ALA A 339 6.66 0.82 -3.11
CA ALA A 339 6.39 -0.53 -3.56
C ALA A 339 6.56 -1.63 -2.50
N ILE A 340 5.94 -2.79 -2.76
CA ILE A 340 6.07 -4.03 -1.98
C ILE A 340 6.43 -5.21 -2.89
N SER A 341 7.07 -6.22 -2.31
CA SER A 341 7.34 -7.51 -2.97
C SER A 341 6.21 -8.51 -2.69
N ALA A 342 5.70 -9.18 -3.72
CA ALA A 342 4.61 -10.14 -3.56
C ALA A 342 4.80 -11.38 -4.45
N MET A 343 4.04 -12.43 -4.16
CA MET A 343 3.97 -13.66 -4.93
C MET A 343 2.70 -13.71 -5.78
N CYS A 344 2.76 -14.33 -6.95
CA CYS A 344 1.60 -14.54 -7.83
C CYS A 344 0.69 -15.70 -7.40
N SER A 345 1.01 -16.44 -6.33
CA SER A 345 0.22 -17.61 -5.94
C SER A 345 0.32 -17.88 -4.44
N LEU A 346 -0.78 -18.35 -3.87
CA LEU A 346 -0.81 -18.88 -2.51
C LEU A 346 0.05 -20.15 -2.38
N ALA A 347 0.18 -20.90 -3.46
CA ALA A 347 1.01 -22.11 -3.56
C ALA A 347 2.46 -21.83 -3.94
N ALA A 348 2.86 -20.55 -4.07
CA ALA A 348 4.19 -20.20 -4.55
C ALA A 348 5.31 -20.78 -3.66
N THR A 349 6.26 -21.43 -4.31
CA THR A 349 7.48 -22.02 -3.70
C THR A 349 8.74 -21.30 -4.16
N GLY A 350 8.59 -20.02 -4.54
CA GLY A 350 9.62 -19.22 -5.19
C GLY A 350 10.98 -19.25 -4.47
N PRO A 351 12.08 -18.98 -5.20
CA PRO A 351 13.45 -19.18 -4.71
C PRO A 351 13.82 -18.35 -3.48
N GLU A 352 13.11 -17.25 -3.23
CA GLU A 352 13.34 -16.39 -2.05
C GLU A 352 12.40 -16.73 -0.89
N ALA A 353 11.15 -17.06 -1.20
CA ALA A 353 10.11 -17.16 -0.20
C ALA A 353 9.01 -18.14 -0.64
N CYS A 354 8.71 -19.10 0.25
CA CYS A 354 7.56 -19.98 0.14
C CYS A 354 6.40 -19.40 0.94
N THR A 355 5.28 -19.06 0.29
CA THR A 355 4.15 -18.33 0.89
C THR A 355 3.64 -18.99 2.18
N ALA A 356 3.46 -20.31 2.17
CA ALA A 356 3.00 -21.06 3.35
C ALA A 356 4.02 -21.04 4.50
N ARG A 357 5.31 -21.23 4.20
CA ARG A 357 6.38 -21.21 5.21
C ARG A 357 6.49 -19.83 5.87
N ILE A 358 6.57 -18.78 5.05
CA ILE A 358 6.79 -17.40 5.53
C ILE A 358 5.54 -16.80 6.18
N PHE A 359 4.35 -17.31 5.86
CA PHE A 359 3.14 -16.92 6.60
C PHE A 359 3.26 -17.29 8.07
N VAL A 360 3.78 -18.48 8.39
CA VAL A 360 3.94 -18.92 9.79
C VAL A 360 5.16 -18.25 10.43
N SER A 361 6.32 -18.28 9.76
CA SER A 361 7.57 -17.78 10.35
C SER A 361 7.71 -16.25 10.35
N GLY A 362 6.92 -15.56 9.53
CA GLY A 362 7.11 -14.15 9.23
C GLY A 362 8.16 -13.87 8.16
N TYR A 363 8.09 -12.67 7.59
CA TYR A 363 9.03 -12.16 6.59
C TYR A 363 9.34 -10.68 6.88
N SER A 364 10.60 -10.34 7.14
CA SER A 364 10.98 -8.96 7.40
C SER A 364 12.43 -8.68 7.03
N CYS A 365 12.67 -7.44 6.66
CA CYS A 365 14.01 -6.87 6.62
C CYS A 365 14.55 -6.62 8.03
N LYS A 366 15.88 -6.59 8.15
CA LYS A 366 16.61 -6.33 9.41
C LYS A 366 17.34 -4.98 9.41
N ASP A 367 17.33 -4.27 8.28
CA ASP A 367 18.10 -3.04 8.04
C ASP A 367 17.27 -1.76 8.28
N VAL A 368 16.20 -1.84 9.08
CA VAL A 368 15.26 -0.73 9.31
C VAL A 368 14.94 -0.60 10.80
N SER A 369 14.96 0.64 11.31
CA SER A 369 14.38 0.97 12.61
C SER A 369 12.87 1.15 12.47
N PHE A 370 12.10 0.10 12.78
CA PHE A 370 10.64 0.12 12.68
C PHE A 370 9.99 1.19 13.57
N ARG A 371 10.56 1.42 14.77
CA ARG A 371 10.17 2.52 15.65
C ARG A 371 10.30 3.88 14.95
N SER A 372 11.43 4.14 14.31
CA SER A 372 11.68 5.41 13.61
C SER A 372 10.74 5.60 12.42
N VAL A 373 10.41 4.52 11.69
CA VAL A 373 9.42 4.56 10.61
C VAL A 373 8.04 4.93 11.15
N LEU A 374 7.61 4.33 12.27
CA LEU A 374 6.33 4.66 12.91
C LEU A 374 6.26 6.15 13.30
N GLU A 375 7.31 6.65 13.95
CA GLU A 375 7.38 8.05 14.38
C GLU A 375 7.38 9.02 13.18
N SER A 376 8.07 8.67 12.09
CA SER A 376 8.08 9.46 10.85
C SER A 376 6.71 9.51 10.17
N VAL A 377 5.95 8.40 10.18
CA VAL A 377 4.57 8.39 9.67
C VAL A 377 3.69 9.34 10.47
N LEU A 378 3.78 9.29 11.80
CA LEU A 378 3.02 10.18 12.69
C LEU A 378 3.41 11.66 12.47
N GLU A 379 4.71 11.95 12.32
CA GLU A 379 5.20 13.30 12.01
C GLU A 379 4.63 13.82 10.68
N THR A 380 4.63 12.98 9.65
CA THR A 380 4.12 13.35 8.32
C THR A 380 2.60 13.58 8.32
N CYS A 381 1.88 12.91 9.22
CA CYS A 381 0.46 13.16 9.48
C CYS A 381 0.22 14.39 10.39
N TYR A 382 1.23 15.26 10.57
CA TYR A 382 1.17 16.48 11.38
C TYR A 382 0.82 16.27 12.86
N VAL A 383 1.11 15.09 13.42
CA VAL A 383 1.07 14.90 14.87
C VAL A 383 2.11 15.85 15.51
N PRO A 384 1.75 16.67 16.51
CA PRO A 384 2.70 17.60 17.12
C PRO A 384 3.95 16.87 17.64
N LYS A 385 5.15 17.36 17.29
CA LYS A 385 6.45 16.72 17.62
C LYS A 385 6.56 16.24 19.07
N LYS A 386 6.11 17.08 20.02
CA LYS A 386 6.08 16.77 21.46
C LYS A 386 5.19 15.58 21.87
N LYS A 387 4.23 15.19 21.03
CA LYS A 387 3.31 14.06 21.27
C LYS A 387 3.75 12.77 20.58
N ILE A 388 4.60 12.82 19.54
CA ILE A 388 4.91 11.67 18.68
C ILE A 388 5.41 10.47 19.49
N VAL A 389 6.44 10.66 20.33
CA VAL A 389 7.03 9.57 21.13
C VAL A 389 6.02 8.95 22.09
N ALA A 390 5.18 9.77 22.72
CA ALA A 390 4.14 9.32 23.63
C ALA A 390 3.05 8.53 22.89
N LEU A 391 2.59 9.03 21.74
CA LEU A 391 1.59 8.38 20.91
C LEU A 391 2.10 7.06 20.33
N ALA A 392 3.32 7.02 19.79
CA ALA A 392 3.94 5.79 19.30
C ALA A 392 4.01 4.72 20.41
N THR A 393 4.37 5.11 21.63
CA THR A 393 4.36 4.20 22.80
C THR A 393 2.96 3.70 23.15
N GLN A 394 1.92 4.55 23.06
CA GLN A 394 0.53 4.12 23.26
C GLN A 394 0.06 3.14 22.17
N ILE A 395 0.42 3.39 20.91
CA ILE A 395 0.14 2.51 19.77
C ILE A 395 0.79 1.13 19.98
N ILE A 396 2.06 1.10 20.40
CA ILE A 396 2.78 -0.15 20.69
C ILE A 396 2.10 -0.92 21.83
N LYS A 397 1.75 -0.25 22.94
CA LYS A 397 1.01 -0.88 24.05
C LYS A 397 -0.36 -1.42 23.62
N CYS A 398 -1.07 -0.67 22.78
CA CYS A 398 -2.32 -1.13 22.18
C CYS A 398 -2.09 -2.40 21.35
N SER A 399 -1.03 -2.43 20.55
CA SER A 399 -0.65 -3.57 19.72
C SER A 399 -0.34 -4.82 20.56
N GLU A 400 0.45 -4.68 21.63
CA GLU A 400 0.74 -5.76 22.59
C GLU A 400 -0.53 -6.33 23.21
N LYS A 401 -1.44 -5.45 23.66
CA LYS A 401 -2.72 -5.81 24.27
C LYS A 401 -3.56 -6.71 23.36
N HIS A 402 -3.49 -6.47 22.04
CA HIS A 402 -4.25 -7.24 21.05
C HIS A 402 -3.48 -8.44 20.47
N GLY A 403 -2.22 -8.63 20.86
CA GLY A 403 -1.39 -9.80 20.48
C GLY A 403 -0.50 -9.60 19.25
N LEU A 404 -0.38 -8.39 18.72
CA LEU A 404 0.50 -8.11 17.58
C LEU A 404 1.97 -8.16 18.03
N ASP A 405 2.84 -8.75 17.21
CA ASP A 405 4.28 -8.72 17.45
C ASP A 405 4.84 -7.31 17.22
N VAL A 406 5.37 -6.71 18.28
CA VAL A 406 5.96 -5.37 18.24
C VAL A 406 7.36 -5.34 18.84
N SER A 407 8.04 -6.48 18.85
CA SER A 407 9.40 -6.63 19.38
C SER A 407 10.41 -5.68 18.73
N GLN A 408 10.31 -5.45 17.41
CA GLN A 408 11.16 -4.50 16.67
C GLN A 408 10.81 -3.01 16.90
N PHE A 409 9.76 -2.72 17.66
CA PHE A 409 9.36 -1.36 18.03
C PHE A 409 9.71 -1.01 19.50
N GLY A 410 10.39 -1.93 20.20
CA GLY A 410 10.65 -1.81 21.64
C GLY A 410 9.49 -2.31 22.52
N GLY A 411 8.53 -3.05 21.95
CA GLY A 411 7.51 -3.78 22.70
C GLY A 411 7.86 -5.27 22.84
N LYS A 412 6.84 -6.08 23.11
CA LYS A 412 6.95 -7.53 23.29
C LYS A 412 6.70 -8.31 21.98
N PRO A 413 7.33 -9.49 21.82
CA PRO A 413 6.96 -10.41 20.75
C PRO A 413 5.54 -10.96 20.98
N CYS A 414 4.91 -11.46 19.91
CA CYS A 414 3.63 -12.16 20.03
C CYS A 414 3.79 -13.47 20.84
N GLN A 415 2.76 -13.86 21.59
CA GLN A 415 2.85 -15.02 22.49
C GLN A 415 2.99 -16.34 21.72
N SER A 416 2.43 -16.44 20.52
CA SER A 416 2.50 -17.65 19.71
C SER A 416 3.86 -17.87 19.03
N GLY A 417 4.70 -16.84 18.96
CA GLY A 417 5.92 -16.83 18.14
C GLY A 417 5.66 -16.80 16.62
N LYS A 418 4.40 -16.69 16.19
CA LYS A 418 3.99 -16.71 14.76
C LYS A 418 3.72 -15.28 14.27
N ALA A 419 4.78 -14.51 14.13
CA ALA A 419 4.71 -13.09 13.77
C ALA A 419 4.33 -12.81 12.30
N GLY A 420 4.05 -13.83 11.50
CA GLY A 420 3.78 -13.66 10.08
C GLY A 420 2.35 -13.25 9.74
N HIS A 421 2.25 -12.46 8.67
CA HIS A 421 1.02 -11.95 8.10
C HIS A 421 1.05 -12.17 6.59
N LEU A 422 -0.14 -12.33 6.01
CA LEU A 422 -0.32 -12.40 4.55
C LEU A 422 -1.40 -11.40 4.14
N LEU A 423 -1.06 -10.51 3.22
CA LEU A 423 -1.98 -9.59 2.55
C LEU A 423 -2.27 -10.16 1.16
N GLN A 424 -3.51 -10.60 0.95
CA GLN A 424 -4.05 -10.96 -0.35
C GLN A 424 -4.55 -9.68 -1.04
N VAL A 425 -3.91 -9.32 -2.15
CA VAL A 425 -4.16 -8.10 -2.92
C VAL A 425 -4.78 -8.49 -4.25
N PHE A 426 -6.05 -8.17 -4.44
CA PHE A 426 -6.73 -8.27 -5.73
C PHE A 426 -6.63 -6.94 -6.46
N ILE A 427 -6.09 -6.96 -7.66
CA ILE A 427 -5.99 -5.79 -8.54
C ILE A 427 -6.86 -6.08 -9.76
N LYS A 428 -7.68 -5.12 -10.18
CA LYS A 428 -8.45 -5.24 -11.43
C LYS A 428 -7.50 -5.60 -12.57
N ARG A 429 -7.88 -6.54 -13.44
CA ARG A 429 -7.01 -7.01 -14.53
C ARG A 429 -6.51 -5.88 -15.43
N SER A 430 -7.36 -4.89 -15.70
CA SER A 430 -6.99 -3.69 -16.47
C SER A 430 -5.92 -2.80 -15.81
N LEU A 431 -5.67 -2.96 -14.50
CA LEU A 431 -4.66 -2.21 -13.75
C LEU A 431 -3.38 -3.02 -13.48
N VAL A 432 -3.31 -4.30 -13.90
CA VAL A 432 -2.18 -5.17 -13.55
C VAL A 432 -0.87 -4.60 -14.06
N ASP A 433 -0.75 -4.30 -15.35
CA ASP A 433 0.51 -3.79 -15.92
C ASP A 433 0.79 -2.34 -15.52
N HIS A 434 -0.22 -1.61 -15.05
CA HIS A 434 -0.05 -0.26 -14.51
C HIS A 434 0.56 -0.28 -13.10
N LEU A 435 0.18 -1.25 -12.26
CA LEU A 435 0.58 -1.29 -10.85
C LEU A 435 1.61 -2.36 -10.52
N VAL A 436 1.82 -3.33 -11.40
CA VAL A 436 2.59 -4.54 -11.10
C VAL A 436 3.50 -4.91 -12.26
N TYR A 437 4.73 -5.32 -11.95
CA TYR A 437 5.61 -5.96 -12.93
C TYR A 437 6.15 -7.31 -12.40
N ALA A 438 6.43 -8.21 -13.33
CA ALA A 438 7.06 -9.49 -13.05
C ALA A 438 8.51 -9.30 -12.61
N ALA A 439 8.90 -9.87 -11.48
CA ALA A 439 10.22 -9.68 -10.90
C ALA A 439 10.92 -11.00 -10.55
N GLU A 440 12.24 -10.98 -10.67
CA GLU A 440 13.17 -11.95 -10.09
C GLU A 440 13.40 -11.65 -8.59
N PRO A 441 14.07 -12.56 -7.84
CA PRO A 441 14.48 -12.28 -6.46
C PRO A 441 15.23 -10.95 -6.33
N TYR A 442 14.90 -10.22 -5.27
CA TYR A 442 15.38 -8.85 -5.02
C TYR A 442 14.92 -7.77 -6.01
N GLY A 443 14.03 -8.06 -6.96
CA GLY A 443 13.34 -7.06 -7.78
C GLY A 443 13.80 -6.80 -9.22
N PRO A 444 14.88 -7.38 -9.80
CA PRO A 444 15.13 -7.24 -11.24
C PRO A 444 13.91 -7.64 -12.07
N VAL A 445 13.74 -6.98 -13.22
CA VAL A 445 12.62 -7.27 -14.13
C VAL A 445 12.76 -8.66 -14.72
N ASP A 446 11.71 -9.47 -14.61
CA ASP A 446 11.58 -10.77 -15.24
C ASP A 446 11.00 -10.60 -16.65
N GLN A 447 11.87 -10.25 -17.60
CA GLN A 447 11.49 -9.93 -18.99
C GLN A 447 10.66 -11.04 -19.66
N PRO A 448 10.94 -12.35 -19.49
CA PRO A 448 10.12 -13.41 -20.05
C PRO A 448 8.64 -13.41 -19.64
N ARG A 449 8.30 -12.81 -18.48
CA ARG A 449 6.91 -12.74 -17.97
C ARG A 449 6.24 -11.38 -18.22
N MET A 450 6.85 -10.47 -18.97
CA MET A 450 6.28 -9.17 -19.30
C MET A 450 5.54 -9.18 -20.66
N PRO A 451 4.40 -8.49 -20.80
CA PRO A 451 3.62 -7.84 -19.73
C PRO A 451 3.04 -8.87 -18.76
N LEU A 452 2.96 -8.51 -17.48
CA LEU A 452 2.57 -9.44 -16.43
C LEU A 452 1.13 -9.93 -16.61
N SER A 453 0.24 -9.08 -17.13
CA SER A 453 -1.14 -9.44 -17.46
C SER A 453 -1.21 -10.69 -18.34
N GLY A 454 -0.34 -10.83 -19.34
CA GLY A 454 -0.27 -12.01 -20.20
C GLY A 454 -0.01 -13.30 -19.40
N SER A 455 0.95 -13.24 -18.48
CA SER A 455 1.28 -14.36 -17.59
C SER A 455 0.12 -14.70 -16.64
N VAL A 456 -0.43 -13.71 -15.91
CA VAL A 456 -1.47 -13.97 -14.88
C VAL A 456 -2.86 -14.23 -15.45
N ASN A 457 -3.11 -13.85 -16.70
CA ASN A 457 -4.33 -14.18 -17.43
C ASN A 457 -4.26 -15.57 -18.08
N SER A 458 -3.08 -16.19 -18.15
CA SER A 458 -2.92 -17.52 -18.70
C SER A 458 -3.53 -18.60 -17.79
N GLY A 459 -3.67 -19.81 -18.34
CA GLY A 459 -3.97 -21.03 -17.58
C GLY A 459 -2.73 -21.68 -16.95
N GLU A 460 -1.56 -21.05 -17.04
CA GLU A 460 -0.29 -21.61 -16.59
C GLU A 460 -0.10 -21.48 -15.08
N SER A 461 0.77 -22.33 -14.55
CA SER A 461 1.09 -22.35 -13.12
C SER A 461 1.86 -21.09 -12.71
N GLN A 462 1.35 -20.40 -11.69
CA GLN A 462 2.01 -19.23 -11.08
C GLN A 462 2.82 -19.62 -9.83
N ILE A 463 3.26 -20.88 -9.73
CA ILE A 463 3.99 -21.39 -8.55
C ILE A 463 5.38 -20.78 -8.38
N ARG A 464 5.97 -20.34 -9.49
CA ARG A 464 7.22 -19.57 -9.54
C ARG A 464 6.89 -18.21 -10.11
N GLY A 465 7.00 -17.18 -9.29
CA GLY A 465 6.77 -15.83 -9.74
C GLY A 465 6.69 -14.86 -8.59
N GLN A 466 7.70 -14.00 -8.51
CA GLN A 466 7.58 -12.78 -7.73
C GLN A 466 7.11 -11.65 -8.62
N VAL A 467 6.55 -10.64 -7.97
CA VAL A 467 6.21 -9.35 -8.56
C VAL A 467 6.62 -8.24 -7.62
N ARG A 468 6.71 -7.02 -8.14
CA ARG A 468 6.70 -5.81 -7.32
C ARG A 468 5.44 -5.02 -7.65
N ILE A 469 4.76 -4.54 -6.60
CA ILE A 469 3.50 -3.82 -6.70
C ILE A 469 3.73 -2.38 -6.25
N VAL A 470 3.38 -1.40 -7.08
CA VAL A 470 3.29 0.01 -6.73
C VAL A 470 2.02 0.24 -5.92
N CYS A 471 2.18 0.53 -4.63
CA CYS A 471 1.09 0.64 -3.67
C CYS A 471 0.50 2.05 -3.60
N ASN A 472 0.20 2.65 -4.75
CA ASN A 472 -0.27 4.03 -4.82
C ASN A 472 -1.64 4.17 -4.10
N PRO A 473 -1.76 5.02 -3.06
CA PRO A 473 -3.00 5.16 -2.28
C PRO A 473 -4.21 5.53 -3.12
N LYS A 474 -4.01 6.23 -4.25
CA LYS A 474 -5.08 6.56 -5.21
C LYS A 474 -5.87 5.33 -5.67
N HIS A 475 -5.21 4.18 -5.83
CA HIS A 475 -5.87 2.92 -6.19
C HIS A 475 -6.15 2.06 -4.96
N PHE A 476 -5.21 1.98 -4.01
CA PHE A 476 -5.29 1.09 -2.85
C PHE A 476 -6.37 1.46 -1.83
N MET A 477 -6.83 2.71 -1.85
CA MET A 477 -7.95 3.16 -1.03
C MET A 477 -9.32 2.97 -1.71
N GLN A 478 -9.32 2.62 -3.00
CA GLN A 478 -10.50 2.45 -3.82
C GLN A 478 -10.83 0.96 -4.01
N ALA A 479 -11.82 0.46 -3.27
CA ALA A 479 -12.19 -0.97 -3.27
C ALA A 479 -12.70 -1.51 -4.62
N ASN A 480 -13.05 -0.64 -5.57
CA ASN A 480 -13.39 -0.96 -6.95
C ASN A 480 -12.15 -1.06 -7.88
N MET A 481 -10.96 -0.67 -7.42
CA MET A 481 -9.70 -0.80 -8.16
C MET A 481 -8.77 -1.85 -7.54
N VAL A 482 -8.64 -1.82 -6.22
CA VAL A 482 -7.84 -2.76 -5.44
C VAL A 482 -8.63 -3.24 -4.24
N ARG A 483 -8.77 -4.57 -4.07
CA ARG A 483 -9.37 -5.18 -2.89
C ARG A 483 -8.30 -5.89 -2.10
N MET A 484 -8.33 -5.75 -0.78
CA MET A 484 -7.34 -6.35 0.08
C MET A 484 -8.00 -7.16 1.19
N PHE A 485 -7.36 -8.25 1.56
CA PHE A 485 -7.71 -9.08 2.70
C PHE A 485 -6.43 -9.46 3.43
N VAL A 486 -6.44 -9.37 4.75
CA VAL A 486 -5.26 -9.69 5.57
C VAL A 486 -5.60 -10.82 6.53
N GLN A 487 -4.66 -11.74 6.70
CA GLN A 487 -4.69 -12.73 7.76
C GLN A 487 -3.38 -12.73 8.53
N SER A 488 -3.47 -13.04 9.83
CA SER A 488 -2.35 -13.17 10.75
C SER A 488 -2.19 -14.63 11.14
N ALA A 489 -0.94 -15.12 11.18
CA ALA A 489 -0.62 -16.46 11.67
C ALA A 489 -0.75 -16.56 13.20
N ASP A 490 -0.60 -15.46 13.93
CA ASP A 490 -0.96 -15.39 15.35
C ASP A 490 -2.50 -15.41 15.48
N PRO A 491 -3.10 -16.43 16.14
CA PRO A 491 -4.54 -16.57 16.28
C PRO A 491 -5.16 -15.52 17.21
N THR A 492 -4.41 -15.01 18.18
CA THR A 492 -4.87 -14.00 19.13
C THR A 492 -5.04 -12.67 18.41
N PHE A 493 -4.01 -12.21 17.71
CA PHE A 493 -4.07 -10.98 16.93
C PHE A 493 -5.08 -11.09 15.80
N HIS A 494 -5.10 -12.20 15.06
CA HIS A 494 -6.08 -12.41 13.99
C HIS A 494 -7.51 -12.16 14.51
N LYS A 495 -7.88 -12.83 15.61
CA LYS A 495 -9.20 -12.69 16.23
C LYS A 495 -9.46 -11.27 16.71
N ASN A 496 -8.46 -10.61 17.27
CA ASN A 496 -8.59 -9.29 17.89
C ASN A 496 -8.43 -8.12 16.92
N ARG A 497 -8.00 -8.36 15.67
CA ARG A 497 -7.61 -7.31 14.72
C ARG A 497 -8.66 -6.21 14.54
N VAL A 498 -9.94 -6.56 14.46
CA VAL A 498 -11.03 -5.58 14.32
C VAL A 498 -11.14 -4.68 15.55
N ALA A 499 -11.05 -5.26 16.76
CA ALA A 499 -11.08 -4.51 18.01
C ALA A 499 -9.82 -3.64 18.16
N PHE A 500 -8.66 -4.17 17.76
CA PHE A 500 -7.41 -3.42 17.68
C PHE A 500 -7.54 -2.20 16.78
N GLN A 501 -8.04 -2.37 15.54
CA GLN A 501 -8.22 -1.25 14.60
C GLN A 501 -9.16 -0.18 15.15
N LYS A 502 -10.24 -0.56 15.84
CA LYS A 502 -11.14 0.38 16.51
C LYS A 502 -10.43 1.18 17.60
N GLU A 503 -9.65 0.52 18.45
CA GLU A 503 -8.88 1.18 19.52
C GLU A 503 -7.77 2.07 18.95
N LEU A 504 -7.08 1.60 17.91
CA LEU A 504 -6.04 2.34 17.20
C LEU A 504 -6.59 3.63 16.57
N CYS A 505 -7.75 3.55 15.89
CA CYS A 505 -8.44 4.73 15.37
C CYS A 505 -8.79 5.72 16.50
N GLY A 506 -9.20 5.22 17.66
CA GLY A 506 -9.44 6.05 18.85
C GLY A 506 -8.20 6.81 19.33
N LEU A 507 -7.02 6.18 19.31
CA LEU A 507 -5.75 6.83 19.71
C LEU A 507 -5.34 7.98 18.79
N ILE A 508 -5.67 7.89 17.50
CA ILE A 508 -5.31 8.90 16.49
C ILE A 508 -6.50 9.81 16.10
N GLN A 509 -7.63 9.71 16.81
CA GLN A 509 -8.86 10.44 16.51
C GLN A 509 -8.67 11.96 16.53
N GLU A 510 -7.66 12.47 17.25
CA GLU A 510 -7.29 13.90 17.23
C GLU A 510 -7.02 14.40 15.80
N LEU A 511 -6.54 13.55 14.88
CA LEU A 511 -6.32 13.90 13.48
C LEU A 511 -7.62 14.22 12.72
N ALA A 512 -8.78 13.84 13.24
CA ALA A 512 -10.08 14.17 12.64
C ALA A 512 -10.52 15.62 12.90
N ALA A 513 -9.90 16.32 13.85
CA ALA A 513 -10.23 17.71 14.14
C ALA A 513 -10.01 18.55 12.87
N PRO A 514 -10.93 19.44 12.45
CA PRO A 514 -10.88 20.09 11.13
C PRO A 514 -9.51 20.68 10.76
N GLU A 515 -8.90 21.45 11.67
CA GLU A 515 -7.58 22.06 11.47
C GLU A 515 -6.43 21.05 11.36
N LEU A 516 -6.52 19.91 12.06
CA LEU A 516 -5.51 18.85 11.98
C LEU A 516 -5.77 17.95 10.77
N ARG A 517 -7.03 17.75 10.40
CA ARG A 517 -7.44 16.94 9.24
C ARG A 517 -6.91 17.53 7.96
N GLU A 518 -7.08 18.84 7.76
CA GLU A 518 -6.57 19.54 6.59
C GLU A 518 -5.04 19.45 6.52
N ARG A 519 -4.33 19.72 7.62
CA ARG A 519 -2.87 19.61 7.67
C ARG A 519 -2.37 18.18 7.45
N ALA A 520 -2.95 17.21 8.15
CA ALA A 520 -2.57 15.80 8.02
C ALA A 520 -2.71 15.34 6.57
N ALA A 521 -3.81 15.72 5.92
CA ALA A 521 -4.00 15.39 4.53
C ALA A 521 -3.10 16.21 3.59
N GLN A 522 -2.82 17.48 3.84
CA GLN A 522 -1.76 18.21 3.14
C GLN A 522 -0.41 17.47 3.24
N GLY A 523 -0.07 16.91 4.40
CA GLY A 523 1.16 16.11 4.57
C GLY A 523 1.16 14.84 3.75
N ILE A 524 0.01 14.17 3.68
CA ILE A 524 -0.19 12.99 2.86
C ILE A 524 -0.04 13.33 1.36
N TYR A 525 -0.61 14.44 0.91
CA TYR A 525 -0.58 14.90 -0.49
C TYR A 525 0.64 15.76 -0.87
N GLY A 526 1.50 16.14 0.08
CA GLY A 526 2.74 16.88 -0.18
C GLY A 526 2.61 18.40 -0.22
N GLY A 527 1.58 18.98 0.42
CA GLY A 527 1.40 20.42 0.58
C GLY A 527 0.42 21.07 -0.40
N ASP A 528 0.10 20.42 -1.51
CA ASP A 528 -0.93 20.89 -2.44
C ASP A 528 -2.32 20.45 -1.97
N SER A 529 -3.04 21.35 -1.28
CA SER A 529 -4.44 21.14 -0.89
C SER A 529 -5.40 21.03 -2.08
N ALA A 530 -4.95 21.39 -3.29
CA ALA A 530 -5.73 21.29 -4.53
C ALA A 530 -6.13 19.86 -4.91
N GLY A 531 -5.49 18.83 -4.34
CA GLY A 531 -5.81 17.42 -4.59
C GLY A 531 -6.82 16.78 -3.62
N MET A 532 -7.30 17.49 -2.60
CA MET A 532 -8.13 16.90 -1.53
C MET A 532 -9.65 16.88 -1.78
N VAL A 533 -10.14 17.52 -2.85
CA VAL A 533 -11.57 17.87 -2.93
C VAL A 533 -12.48 16.69 -3.35
N ASP A 534 -11.96 15.59 -3.91
CA ASP A 534 -12.81 14.58 -4.58
C ASP A 534 -12.66 13.13 -4.05
N GLY A 535 -12.64 12.91 -2.73
CA GLY A 535 -12.47 11.58 -2.09
C GLY A 535 -13.60 11.09 -1.20
#